data_AF-A0A1F9KDQ3-F1
#
_entry.id   AF-A0A1F9KDQ3-F1
#
_cell.length_a   1.000
_cell.length_b   1.000
_cell.length_c   1.000
_cell.angle_alpha   90.00
_cell.angle_beta   90.00
_cell.angle_gamma   90.00
#
_symmetry.space_group_name_H-M   'P 1'
#
loop_
_entity.id
_entity.type
_entity.pdbx_description
1 polymer ?
#
loop_
_entity_poly.entity_id
_entity_poly.type
_entity_poly.pdbx_seq_one_letter_code
_entity_poly.pdbx_strand_id
1 'polypeptide(L)'
;MAKISTFDDWTDLFKKWQQDIGVDTTLFKDYPFEAFYDEPAAAEVEFGEFAGRRKWESLLEIPNQEMRDSLMHLIVYQGDTEFASSEQQRRLIDTPPSPHDLKCLLRVMREEMRHGWQMCHILVNHFGSSGKLEAAKLLERRAYKGQRLLGAFNQPVNHWLDFFAYTAFIDRDGKFQLTMLHHSGFKPLAASMGPMLKEESFHLFTGQSGLQRVIRAGKVPTATIQRYLNKWIPTAYDLFGKDHSSSALRFYRWGFKGRFDENPSTQPKDPERLNEEARTHYANEAGEIINGLNQMIPEGQPKLYLPDVKFNRQIGDYAGKNYSAQGQPLGVDDYLLHLNDVLPGAADVQTLEAVFKEGNWVAQ
;
A
#
# COMPACT_ATOMS: atom_id res chain seq x y z
N MET A 1 20.52 18.53 -4.85
CA MET A 1 19.99 17.89 -3.64
C MET A 1 20.54 18.64 -2.43
N ALA A 2 19.67 19.06 -1.50
CA ALA A 2 20.13 19.72 -0.28
C ALA A 2 20.95 18.73 0.57
N LYS A 3 21.98 19.22 1.26
CA LYS A 3 22.85 18.37 2.08
C LYS A 3 22.17 18.11 3.43
N ILE A 4 21.80 16.86 3.69
CA ILE A 4 21.30 16.41 4.99
C ILE A 4 22.49 16.03 5.86
N SER A 5 22.71 16.75 6.95
CA SER A 5 23.73 16.45 7.97
C SER A 5 23.09 15.81 9.20
N THR A 6 21.93 16.31 9.64
CA THR A 6 21.13 15.80 10.77
C THR A 6 19.72 15.40 10.33
N PHE A 7 18.93 14.81 11.23
CA PHE A 7 17.52 14.55 10.95
C PHE A 7 16.70 15.85 10.88
N ASP A 8 17.09 16.91 11.60
CA ASP A 8 16.47 18.24 11.50
C ASP A 8 16.57 18.81 10.08
N ASP A 9 17.72 18.65 9.41
CA ASP A 9 17.89 19.06 8.01
C ASP A 9 16.90 18.33 7.09
N TRP A 10 16.61 17.05 7.37
CA TRP A 10 15.62 16.29 6.62
C TRP A 10 14.19 16.73 6.97
N THR A 11 13.90 17.07 8.24
CA THR A 11 12.61 17.63 8.66
C THR A 11 12.27 18.91 7.91
N ASP A 12 13.25 19.76 7.62
CA ASP A 12 13.02 20.97 6.81
C ASP A 12 12.69 20.63 5.35
N LEU A 13 13.31 19.58 4.79
CA LEU A 13 12.92 19.07 3.47
C LEU A 13 11.51 18.48 3.47
N PHE A 14 11.10 17.80 4.54
CA PHE A 14 9.76 17.27 4.69
C PHE A 14 8.71 18.39 4.69
N LYS A 15 8.92 19.46 5.48
CA LYS A 15 8.04 20.64 5.48
C LYS A 15 7.96 21.29 4.11
N LYS A 16 9.10 21.41 3.41
CA LYS A 16 9.13 21.89 2.02
C LYS A 16 8.35 20.98 1.08
N TRP A 17 8.50 19.66 1.21
CA TRP A 17 7.76 18.70 0.40
C TRP A 17 6.25 18.85 0.58
N GLN A 18 5.75 19.02 1.82
CA GLN A 18 4.33 19.26 2.08
C GLN A 18 3.80 20.49 1.32
N GLN A 19 4.57 21.58 1.30
CA GLN A 19 4.26 22.78 0.53
C GLN A 19 4.29 22.51 -0.98
N ASP A 20 5.32 21.81 -1.47
CA ASP A 20 5.53 21.53 -2.89
C ASP A 20 4.45 20.61 -3.48
N ILE A 21 3.82 19.75 -2.69
CA ILE A 21 2.68 18.92 -3.14
C ILE A 21 1.35 19.68 -3.11
N GLY A 22 1.32 20.90 -2.55
CA GLY A 22 0.16 21.79 -2.54
C GLY A 22 -0.90 21.42 -1.51
N VAL A 23 -0.51 20.76 -0.42
CA VAL A 23 -1.39 20.49 0.71
C VAL A 23 -1.29 21.63 1.72
N ASP A 24 -2.44 22.11 2.23
CA ASP A 24 -2.46 23.10 3.30
C ASP A 24 -1.91 22.51 4.60
N THR A 25 -0.68 22.89 4.96
CA THR A 25 0.01 22.40 6.15
C THR A 25 -0.68 22.80 7.45
N THR A 26 -1.54 23.83 7.44
CA THR A 26 -2.29 24.23 8.64
C THR A 26 -3.28 23.16 9.08
N LEU A 27 -3.69 22.26 8.19
CA LEU A 27 -4.53 21.10 8.49
C LEU A 27 -3.84 20.07 9.40
N PHE A 28 -2.51 20.13 9.52
CA PHE A 28 -1.70 19.21 10.32
C PHE A 28 -0.86 19.92 11.38
N LYS A 29 -1.05 21.23 11.59
CA LYS A 29 -0.17 22.03 12.47
C LYS A 29 -0.07 21.52 13.91
N ASP A 30 -1.13 20.90 14.41
CA ASP A 30 -1.24 20.39 15.78
C ASP A 30 -0.86 18.89 15.88
N TYR A 31 -0.39 18.29 14.79
CA TYR A 31 0.03 16.89 14.74
C TYR A 31 1.56 16.80 14.83
N PRO A 32 2.12 16.26 15.92
CA PRO A 32 3.56 16.07 16.05
C PRO A 32 3.99 14.87 15.19
N PHE A 33 4.79 15.13 14.15
CA PHE A 33 5.41 14.06 13.37
C PHE A 33 6.59 13.48 14.15
N GLU A 34 6.43 12.22 14.57
CA GLU A 34 7.40 11.50 15.39
C GLU A 34 7.59 10.06 14.90
N ALA A 35 8.77 9.50 15.18
CA ALA A 35 9.05 8.09 14.95
C ALA A 35 8.70 7.28 16.20
N PHE A 36 7.88 6.24 16.05
CA PHE A 36 7.45 5.37 17.13
C PHE A 36 8.07 3.98 16.97
N TYR A 37 8.50 3.42 18.10
CA TYR A 37 9.13 2.11 18.17
C TYR A 37 8.51 1.34 19.34
N ASP A 38 7.98 0.15 19.06
CA ASP A 38 7.57 -0.82 20.07
C ASP A 38 8.73 -1.81 20.34
N GLU A 39 8.66 -2.58 21.42
CA GLU A 39 9.52 -3.75 21.55
C GLU A 39 9.16 -4.79 20.48
N PRO A 40 10.14 -5.38 19.75
CA PRO A 40 9.85 -6.44 18.79
C PRO A 40 9.17 -7.64 19.45
N ALA A 41 8.33 -8.35 18.70
CA ALA A 41 7.63 -9.53 19.20
C ALA A 41 8.57 -10.67 19.67
N ALA A 42 9.78 -10.73 19.12
CA ALA A 42 10.81 -11.69 19.50
C ALA A 42 12.17 -11.00 19.72
N ALA A 43 12.94 -11.49 20.68
CA ALA A 43 14.31 -11.02 20.92
C ALA A 43 15.33 -11.57 19.90
N GLU A 44 15.00 -12.71 19.30
CA GLU A 44 15.83 -13.43 18.34
C GLU A 44 15.25 -13.32 16.91
N VAL A 45 16.10 -13.57 15.91
CA VAL A 45 15.68 -13.74 14.53
C VAL A 45 14.84 -15.02 14.44
N GLU A 46 13.66 -14.93 13.83
CA GLU A 46 12.64 -15.98 13.89
C GLU A 46 12.76 -17.02 12.76
N PHE A 47 13.39 -16.66 11.65
CA PHE A 47 13.46 -17.47 10.42
C PHE A 47 14.77 -17.25 9.67
N GLY A 48 15.00 -18.07 8.64
CA GLY A 48 16.19 -17.99 7.79
C GLY A 48 17.47 -18.52 8.45
N GLU A 49 18.62 -18.24 7.84
CA GLU A 49 19.95 -18.74 8.21
C GLU A 49 20.44 -18.25 9.57
N PHE A 50 19.85 -17.14 10.04
CA PHE A 50 20.21 -16.51 11.30
C PHE A 50 19.21 -16.79 12.42
N ALA A 51 18.23 -17.67 12.19
CA ALA A 51 17.23 -18.04 13.20
C ALA A 51 17.89 -18.47 14.53
N GLY A 52 17.31 -18.02 15.65
CA GLY A 52 17.81 -18.27 17.00
C GLY A 52 19.00 -17.39 17.42
N ARG A 53 19.49 -16.50 16.55
CA ARG A 53 20.46 -15.45 16.94
C ARG A 53 19.70 -14.22 17.43
N ARG A 54 20.32 -13.42 18.31
CA ARG A 54 19.78 -12.10 18.69
C ARG A 54 19.53 -11.24 17.45
N LYS A 55 18.41 -10.50 17.41
CA LYS A 55 18.15 -9.49 16.37
C LYS A 55 19.29 -8.44 16.36
N TRP A 56 19.65 -7.96 15.17
CA TRP A 56 20.69 -6.97 14.96
C TRP A 56 20.24 -5.58 15.39
N GLU A 57 21.04 -4.92 16.23
CA GLU A 57 20.76 -3.55 16.70
C GLU A 57 21.44 -2.50 15.82
N SER A 58 22.51 -2.88 15.11
CA SER A 58 23.32 -2.02 14.27
C SER A 58 23.68 -2.70 12.95
N LEU A 59 23.88 -1.91 11.89
CA LEU A 59 24.34 -2.42 10.59
C LEU A 59 25.71 -3.08 10.65
N LEU A 60 26.54 -2.73 11.65
CA LEU A 60 27.85 -3.34 11.85
C LEU A 60 27.75 -4.83 12.23
N GLU A 61 26.62 -5.26 12.78
CA GLU A 61 26.37 -6.65 13.14
C GLU A 61 25.87 -7.48 11.95
N ILE A 62 25.48 -6.82 10.85
CA ILE A 62 25.01 -7.48 9.62
C ILE A 62 26.23 -7.95 8.81
N PRO A 63 26.37 -9.25 8.48
CA PRO A 63 27.62 -9.84 8.01
C PRO A 63 28.29 -9.22 6.78
N ASN A 64 27.52 -8.79 5.77
CA ASN A 64 28.10 -8.31 4.51
C ASN A 64 27.37 -7.10 3.93
N GLN A 65 27.98 -6.47 2.93
CA GLN A 65 27.45 -5.23 2.32
C GLN A 65 26.17 -5.48 1.52
N GLU A 66 26.07 -6.60 0.81
CA GLU A 66 24.89 -6.94 0.01
C GLU A 66 23.63 -7.05 0.88
N MET A 67 23.76 -7.66 2.07
CA MET A 67 22.68 -7.73 3.06
C MET A 67 22.27 -6.33 3.54
N ARG A 68 23.24 -5.45 3.84
CA ARG A 68 22.95 -4.07 4.27
C ARG A 68 22.24 -3.28 3.18
N ASP A 69 22.70 -3.39 1.93
CA ASP A 69 22.10 -2.70 0.79
C ASP A 69 20.68 -3.22 0.51
N SER A 70 20.47 -4.53 0.65
CA SER A 70 19.17 -5.19 0.50
C SER A 70 18.17 -4.78 1.58
N LEU A 71 18.63 -4.64 2.84
CA LEU A 71 17.81 -4.13 3.93
C LEU A 71 17.45 -2.65 3.70
N MET A 72 18.39 -1.83 3.25
CA MET A 72 18.12 -0.44 2.88
C MET A 72 17.07 -0.37 1.76
N HIS A 73 17.18 -1.23 0.76
CA HIS A 73 16.23 -1.31 -0.35
C HIS A 73 14.79 -1.56 0.13
N LEU A 74 14.58 -2.50 1.08
CA LEU A 74 13.26 -2.74 1.67
C LEU A 74 12.69 -1.48 2.33
N ILE A 75 13.50 -0.78 3.13
CA ILE A 75 13.08 0.43 3.86
C ILE A 75 12.77 1.57 2.90
N VAL A 76 13.56 1.73 1.83
CA VAL A 76 13.33 2.76 0.81
C VAL A 76 12.03 2.51 0.06
N TYR A 77 11.75 1.27 -0.33
CA TYR A 77 10.51 0.95 -1.03
C TYR A 77 9.28 1.14 -0.14
N GLN A 78 9.32 0.72 1.13
CA GLN A 78 8.26 1.01 2.09
C GLN A 78 8.09 2.53 2.28
N GLY A 79 9.18 3.28 2.50
CA GLY A 79 9.08 4.72 2.70
C GLY A 79 8.56 5.50 1.47
N ASP A 80 8.78 4.98 0.25
CA ASP A 80 8.31 5.63 -0.98
C ASP A 80 6.79 5.54 -1.16
N THR A 81 6.15 4.47 -0.66
CA THR A 81 4.69 4.30 -0.75
C THR A 81 3.96 5.34 0.09
N GLU A 82 4.47 5.66 1.27
CA GLU A 82 3.75 6.50 2.24
C GLU A 82 3.67 7.97 1.79
N PHE A 83 4.74 8.45 1.13
CA PHE A 83 4.69 9.78 0.50
C PHE A 83 3.87 9.78 -0.78
N ALA A 84 3.82 8.66 -1.50
CA ALA A 84 3.05 8.55 -2.73
C ALA A 84 1.55 8.54 -2.47
N SER A 85 1.07 7.79 -1.47
CA SER A 85 -0.34 7.73 -1.08
C SER A 85 -0.87 9.13 -0.76
N SER A 86 -0.12 9.89 0.03
CA SER A 86 -0.39 11.30 0.35
C SER A 86 -0.49 12.20 -0.89
N GLU A 87 0.40 12.01 -1.87
CA GLU A 87 0.38 12.78 -3.13
C GLU A 87 -0.80 12.43 -4.04
N GLN A 88 -1.15 11.15 -4.12
CA GLN A 88 -2.28 10.66 -4.92
C GLN A 88 -3.59 11.23 -4.38
N GLN A 89 -3.74 11.31 -3.06
CA GLN A 89 -4.99 11.65 -2.38
C GLN A 89 -5.18 13.16 -2.11
N ARG A 90 -4.12 13.98 -2.25
CA ARG A 90 -4.12 15.41 -1.86
C ARG A 90 -5.27 16.28 -2.39
N ARG A 91 -5.83 15.96 -3.56
CA ARG A 91 -6.91 16.76 -4.19
C ARG A 91 -8.30 16.41 -3.66
N LEU A 92 -8.43 15.33 -2.91
CA LEU A 92 -9.71 14.90 -2.33
C LEU A 92 -10.18 15.84 -1.21
N ILE A 93 -9.25 16.59 -0.60
CA ILE A 93 -9.52 17.63 0.41
C ILE A 93 -10.54 18.66 -0.11
N ASP A 94 -10.56 18.91 -1.42
CA ASP A 94 -11.39 19.93 -2.05
C ASP A 94 -12.85 19.48 -2.26
N THR A 95 -13.12 18.16 -2.22
CA THR A 95 -14.42 17.59 -2.60
C THR A 95 -14.98 16.53 -1.63
N PRO A 96 -14.86 16.68 -0.30
CA PRO A 96 -15.29 15.66 0.63
C PRO A 96 -16.81 15.41 0.58
N PRO A 97 -17.27 14.15 0.57
CA PRO A 97 -18.70 13.84 0.58
C PRO A 97 -19.37 14.20 1.91
N SER A 98 -18.59 14.32 2.99
CA SER A 98 -19.05 14.84 4.28
C SER A 98 -17.88 15.38 5.13
N PRO A 99 -18.16 16.16 6.18
CA PRO A 99 -17.14 16.54 7.16
C PRO A 99 -16.49 15.35 7.89
N HIS A 100 -17.22 14.24 8.04
CA HIS A 100 -16.66 13.01 8.61
C HIS A 100 -15.61 12.41 7.67
N ASP A 101 -15.92 12.33 6.38
CA ASP A 101 -15.01 11.79 5.36
C ASP A 101 -13.75 12.64 5.22
N LEU A 102 -13.87 13.98 5.28
CA LEU A 102 -12.71 14.86 5.33
C LEU A 102 -11.81 14.57 6.53
N LYS A 103 -12.38 14.37 7.73
CA LYS A 103 -11.60 14.02 8.92
C LYS A 103 -10.87 12.68 8.75
N CYS A 104 -11.52 11.69 8.16
CA CYS A 104 -10.90 10.40 7.88
C CYS A 104 -9.74 10.54 6.89
N LEU A 105 -9.93 11.24 5.76
CA LEU A 105 -8.88 11.51 4.79
C LEU A 105 -7.67 12.21 5.43
N LEU A 106 -7.90 13.29 6.18
CA LEU A 106 -6.80 14.03 6.83
C LEU A 106 -6.07 13.15 7.86
N ARG A 107 -6.77 12.23 8.52
CA ARG A 107 -6.13 11.26 9.41
C ARG A 107 -5.29 10.22 8.64
N VAL A 108 -5.79 9.68 7.53
CA VAL A 108 -5.00 8.78 6.68
C VAL A 108 -3.75 9.51 6.20
N MET A 109 -3.90 10.67 5.55
CA MET A 109 -2.77 11.44 5.01
C MET A 109 -1.69 11.76 6.06
N ARG A 110 -2.07 12.17 7.28
CA ARG A 110 -1.06 12.48 8.31
C ARG A 110 -0.35 11.24 8.86
N GLU A 111 -1.05 10.11 8.96
CA GLU A 111 -0.47 8.84 9.42
C GLU A 111 0.47 8.28 8.36
N GLU A 112 0.10 8.32 7.08
CA GLU A 112 0.96 8.01 5.92
C GLU A 112 2.24 8.87 5.91
N MET A 113 2.11 10.19 6.07
CA MET A 113 3.27 11.07 6.22
C MET A 113 4.14 10.71 7.43
N ARG A 114 3.54 10.25 8.54
CA ARG A 114 4.27 9.78 9.73
C ARG A 114 4.99 8.44 9.47
N HIS A 115 4.41 7.54 8.68
CA HIS A 115 5.06 6.29 8.27
C HIS A 115 6.30 6.58 7.42
N GLY A 116 6.18 7.48 6.44
CA GLY A 116 7.31 7.96 5.63
C GLY A 116 8.39 8.63 6.48
N TRP A 117 7.98 9.45 7.46
CA TRP A 117 8.87 10.04 8.46
C TRP A 117 9.64 8.98 9.25
N GLN A 118 8.96 7.92 9.70
CA GLN A 118 9.57 6.85 10.46
C GLN A 118 10.58 6.04 9.63
N MET A 119 10.26 5.74 8.36
CA MET A 119 11.23 5.09 7.45
C MET A 119 12.46 5.98 7.22
N CYS A 120 12.26 7.29 7.03
CA CYS A 120 13.36 8.24 6.90
C CYS A 120 14.19 8.37 8.18
N HIS A 121 13.57 8.29 9.36
CA HIS A 121 14.28 8.27 10.64
C HIS A 121 15.21 7.06 10.73
N ILE A 122 14.77 5.88 10.30
CA ILE A 122 15.63 4.69 10.24
C ILE A 122 16.77 4.90 9.25
N LEU A 123 16.48 5.38 8.04
CA LEU A 123 17.49 5.63 7.00
C LEU A 123 18.57 6.61 7.49
N VAL A 124 18.17 7.77 8.01
CA VAL A 124 19.10 8.83 8.42
C VAL A 124 19.97 8.40 9.59
N ASN A 125 19.42 7.67 10.57
CA ASN A 125 20.13 7.34 11.81
C ASN A 125 20.94 6.04 11.72
N HIS A 126 20.56 5.08 10.88
CA HIS A 126 21.25 3.78 10.83
C HIS A 126 22.10 3.58 9.57
N PHE A 127 21.78 4.23 8.43
CA PHE A 127 22.43 3.96 7.13
C PHE A 127 23.43 5.05 6.69
N GLY A 128 23.79 5.97 7.59
CA GLY A 128 24.81 7.00 7.35
C GLY A 128 24.53 7.86 6.11
N SER A 129 25.56 8.16 5.33
CA SER A 129 25.44 9.03 4.15
C SER A 129 24.49 8.47 3.07
N SER A 130 24.48 7.15 2.86
CA SER A 130 23.61 6.50 1.89
C SER A 130 22.14 6.59 2.32
N GLY A 131 21.86 6.36 3.60
CA GLY A 131 20.51 6.52 4.15
C GLY A 131 19.97 7.94 4.02
N LYS A 132 20.79 8.94 4.35
CA LYS A 132 20.44 10.36 4.17
C LYS A 132 20.12 10.69 2.71
N LEU A 133 20.93 10.17 1.79
CA LEU A 133 20.71 10.34 0.35
C LEU A 133 19.37 9.74 -0.10
N GLU A 134 19.05 8.53 0.32
CA GLU A 134 17.77 7.90 -0.04
C GLU A 134 16.58 8.61 0.61
N ALA A 135 16.67 9.03 1.87
CA ALA A 135 15.63 9.80 2.54
C ALA A 135 15.33 11.14 1.84
N ALA A 136 16.33 11.80 1.26
CA ALA A 136 16.11 12.98 0.40
C ALA A 136 15.34 12.61 -0.88
N LYS A 137 15.75 11.53 -1.57
CA LYS A 137 15.12 11.10 -2.83
C LYS A 137 13.63 10.76 -2.65
N LEU A 138 13.24 10.21 -1.50
CA LEU A 138 11.84 9.93 -1.17
C LEU A 138 10.95 11.20 -1.23
N LEU A 139 11.50 12.35 -0.84
CA LEU A 139 10.84 13.65 -0.89
C LEU A 139 11.01 14.40 -2.23
N GLU A 140 11.80 13.88 -3.16
CA GLU A 140 12.00 14.45 -4.51
C GLU A 140 11.09 13.79 -5.56
N ARG A 141 10.77 12.50 -5.40
CA ARG A 141 9.84 11.79 -6.27
C ARG A 141 8.43 12.34 -6.15
N ARG A 142 7.66 12.29 -7.24
CA ARG A 142 6.25 12.72 -7.30
C ARG A 142 5.39 11.66 -8.01
N ALA A 143 4.32 11.21 -7.34
CA ALA A 143 3.34 10.27 -7.88
C ALA A 143 2.70 10.81 -9.17
N TYR A 144 2.26 12.07 -9.16
CA TYR A 144 1.63 12.73 -10.31
C TYR A 144 2.59 13.06 -11.46
N LYS A 145 3.87 12.70 -11.36
CA LYS A 145 4.87 12.75 -12.44
C LYS A 145 5.34 11.35 -12.87
N GLY A 146 4.77 10.28 -12.33
CA GLY A 146 5.18 8.92 -12.64
C GLY A 146 6.54 8.54 -12.07
N GLN A 147 6.98 9.18 -10.98
CA GLN A 147 8.35 9.04 -10.45
C GLN A 147 8.45 8.12 -9.23
N ARG A 148 7.33 7.60 -8.70
CA ARG A 148 7.34 6.66 -7.57
C ARG A 148 7.84 5.29 -8.02
N LEU A 149 8.50 4.58 -7.10
CA LEU A 149 9.22 3.34 -7.38
C LEU A 149 8.30 2.19 -7.79
N LEU A 150 7.08 2.19 -7.25
CA LEU A 150 6.05 1.20 -7.54
C LEU A 150 4.96 1.80 -8.43
N GLY A 151 4.65 1.13 -9.55
CA GLY A 151 3.72 1.63 -10.57
C GLY A 151 2.32 1.94 -10.03
N ALA A 152 1.83 1.16 -9.06
CA ALA A 152 0.55 1.37 -8.39
C ALA A 152 0.43 2.77 -7.75
N PHE A 153 1.53 3.23 -7.15
CA PHE A 153 1.64 4.50 -6.46
C PHE A 153 1.86 5.70 -7.41
N ASN A 154 1.82 5.45 -8.72
CA ASN A 154 1.74 6.48 -9.76
C ASN A 154 0.34 6.54 -10.41
N GLN A 155 -0.56 5.60 -10.08
CA GLN A 155 -1.92 5.59 -10.63
C GLN A 155 -2.76 6.71 -10.02
N PRO A 156 -3.63 7.37 -10.80
CA PRO A 156 -4.43 8.47 -10.27
C PRO A 156 -5.54 7.98 -9.33
N VAL A 157 -5.66 8.63 -8.18
CA VAL A 157 -6.81 8.58 -7.28
C VAL A 157 -7.61 9.87 -7.53
N ASN A 158 -8.65 9.79 -8.36
CA ASN A 158 -9.30 11.00 -8.89
C ASN A 158 -10.45 11.52 -8.03
N HIS A 159 -11.13 10.63 -7.31
CA HIS A 159 -12.32 10.96 -6.54
C HIS A 159 -12.50 10.02 -5.35
N TRP A 160 -13.53 10.26 -4.54
CA TRP A 160 -13.74 9.54 -3.29
C TRP A 160 -14.08 8.05 -3.46
N LEU A 161 -14.74 7.64 -4.56
CA LEU A 161 -14.89 6.21 -4.85
C LEU A 161 -13.54 5.52 -5.13
N ASP A 162 -12.59 6.20 -5.82
CA ASP A 162 -11.23 5.70 -6.00
C ASP A 162 -10.57 5.57 -4.63
N PHE A 163 -10.66 6.59 -3.78
CA PHE A 163 -10.08 6.58 -2.43
C PHE A 163 -10.60 5.44 -1.55
N PHE A 164 -11.91 5.19 -1.53
CA PHE A 164 -12.46 4.10 -0.73
C PHE A 164 -12.01 2.73 -1.25
N ALA A 165 -11.93 2.54 -2.58
CA ALA A 165 -11.39 1.31 -3.16
C ALA A 165 -9.88 1.18 -2.92
N TYR A 166 -9.14 2.27 -3.04
CA TYR A 166 -7.70 2.35 -2.79
C TYR A 166 -7.37 1.96 -1.36
N THR A 167 -7.94 2.64 -0.37
CA THR A 167 -7.70 2.36 1.05
C THR A 167 -8.24 0.98 1.49
N ALA A 168 -9.23 0.42 0.78
CA ALA A 168 -9.72 -0.93 1.06
C ALA A 168 -8.78 -2.04 0.55
N PHE A 169 -8.07 -1.81 -0.56
CA PHE A 169 -7.37 -2.86 -1.33
C PHE A 169 -5.89 -2.57 -1.62
N ILE A 170 -5.49 -1.33 -1.89
CA ILE A 170 -4.09 -0.92 -2.06
C ILE A 170 -3.40 -0.78 -0.70
N ASP A 171 -3.92 0.03 0.23
CA ASP A 171 -3.32 0.16 1.58
C ASP A 171 -3.26 -1.18 2.31
N ARG A 172 -4.17 -2.09 1.96
CA ARG A 172 -4.13 -3.45 2.49
C ARG A 172 -2.83 -4.17 2.16
N ASP A 173 -2.17 -3.91 1.02
CA ASP A 173 -0.80 -4.38 0.80
C ASP A 173 0.14 -3.90 1.91
N GLY A 174 0.04 -2.64 2.33
CA GLY A 174 0.73 -2.07 3.50
C GLY A 174 0.61 -2.95 4.73
N LYS A 175 -0.61 -3.36 5.13
CA LYS A 175 -0.80 -4.35 6.22
C LYS A 175 0.02 -5.63 6.01
N PHE A 176 0.01 -6.22 4.80
CA PHE A 176 0.78 -7.44 4.52
C PHE A 176 2.28 -7.19 4.58
N GLN A 177 2.77 -6.12 3.97
CA GLN A 177 4.19 -5.74 3.96
C GLN A 177 4.70 -5.48 5.38
N LEU A 178 3.98 -4.66 6.15
CA LEU A 178 4.32 -4.31 7.53
C LEU A 178 4.32 -5.54 8.45
N THR A 179 3.34 -6.45 8.32
CA THR A 179 3.33 -7.72 9.06
C THR A 179 4.56 -8.57 8.73
N MET A 180 4.88 -8.73 7.44
CA MET A 180 6.06 -9.50 7.03
C MET A 180 7.38 -8.87 7.50
N LEU A 181 7.47 -7.55 7.52
CA LEU A 181 8.63 -6.79 8.03
C LEU A 181 8.68 -6.75 9.56
N HIS A 182 7.57 -7.00 10.26
CA HIS A 182 7.53 -7.04 11.72
C HIS A 182 8.44 -8.13 12.28
N HIS A 183 8.61 -9.22 11.55
CA HIS A 183 9.51 -10.32 11.90
C HIS A 183 10.99 -10.04 11.59
N SER A 184 11.33 -8.87 11.04
CA SER A 184 12.70 -8.57 10.60
C SER A 184 13.73 -8.81 11.70
N GLY A 185 14.87 -9.38 11.32
CA GLY A 185 16.03 -9.59 12.17
C GLY A 185 16.76 -8.28 12.48
N PHE A 186 16.48 -7.19 11.76
CA PHE A 186 16.99 -5.86 12.10
C PHE A 186 16.04 -5.17 13.07
N LYS A 187 16.45 -5.08 14.34
CA LYS A 187 15.62 -4.61 15.46
C LYS A 187 14.96 -3.25 15.22
N PRO A 188 15.65 -2.21 14.71
CA PRO A 188 15.02 -0.92 14.46
C PRO A 188 13.88 -0.98 13.45
N LEU A 189 13.98 -1.84 12.43
CA LEU A 189 12.91 -2.01 11.45
C LEU A 189 11.72 -2.76 12.06
N ALA A 190 11.97 -3.90 12.70
CA ALA A 190 10.93 -4.71 13.34
C ALA A 190 10.12 -3.92 14.39
N ALA A 191 10.83 -3.17 15.25
CA ALA A 191 10.27 -2.31 16.28
C ALA A 191 9.35 -1.21 15.72
N SER A 192 9.63 -0.75 14.51
CA SER A 192 8.88 0.33 13.87
C SER A 192 7.52 -0.13 13.29
N MET A 193 7.36 -1.43 13.00
CA MET A 193 6.16 -1.97 12.33
C MET A 193 4.92 -1.95 13.22
N GLY A 194 5.05 -2.26 14.51
CA GLY A 194 3.91 -2.37 15.45
C GLY A 194 3.05 -1.10 15.52
N PRO A 195 3.65 0.09 15.73
CA PRO A 195 2.92 1.35 15.70
C PRO A 195 2.24 1.65 14.35
N MET A 196 2.90 1.38 13.22
CA MET A 196 2.32 1.58 11.90
C MET A 196 1.13 0.66 11.65
N LEU A 197 1.23 -0.64 12.02
CA LEU A 197 0.13 -1.61 11.91
C LEU A 197 -1.13 -1.19 12.72
N LYS A 198 -0.95 -0.55 13.87
CA LYS A 198 -2.07 -0.01 14.66
C LYS A 198 -2.79 1.10 13.91
N GLU A 199 -2.06 1.99 13.25
CA GLU A 199 -2.61 3.08 12.44
C GLU A 199 -3.25 2.55 11.15
N GLU A 200 -2.61 1.58 10.48
CA GLU A 200 -3.07 0.96 9.24
C GLU A 200 -4.51 0.43 9.35
N SER A 201 -4.87 -0.12 10.52
CA SER A 201 -6.22 -0.61 10.78
C SER A 201 -7.31 0.45 10.54
N PHE A 202 -7.01 1.73 10.79
CA PHE A 202 -7.91 2.84 10.51
C PHE A 202 -8.07 3.11 9.01
N HIS A 203 -7.00 2.96 8.23
CA HIS A 203 -7.01 3.20 6.79
C HIS A 203 -7.89 2.16 6.09
N LEU A 204 -7.65 0.89 6.43
CA LEU A 204 -8.44 -0.24 5.94
C LEU A 204 -9.92 -0.13 6.31
N PHE A 205 -10.20 0.29 7.54
CA PHE A 205 -11.57 0.55 7.99
C PHE A 205 -12.21 1.71 7.22
N THR A 206 -11.47 2.80 6.96
CA THR A 206 -11.96 3.95 6.19
C THR A 206 -12.40 3.54 4.79
N GLY A 207 -11.59 2.73 4.09
CA GLY A 207 -11.93 2.22 2.77
C GLY A 207 -13.13 1.29 2.77
N GLN A 208 -13.10 0.26 3.63
CA GLN A 208 -14.16 -0.74 3.69
C GLN A 208 -15.50 -0.13 4.12
N SER A 209 -15.52 0.69 5.18
CA SER A 209 -16.73 1.37 5.63
C SER A 209 -17.24 2.39 4.61
N GLY A 210 -16.33 3.07 3.89
CA GLY A 210 -16.68 3.94 2.77
C GLY A 210 -17.41 3.20 1.66
N LEU A 211 -16.89 2.06 1.19
CA LEU A 211 -17.56 1.21 0.20
C LEU A 211 -18.93 0.70 0.69
N GLN A 212 -19.02 0.28 1.96
CA GLN A 212 -20.30 -0.13 2.57
C GLN A 212 -21.32 1.03 2.55
N ARG A 213 -20.89 2.25 2.86
CA ARG A 213 -21.74 3.45 2.86
C ARG A 213 -22.15 3.87 1.46
N VAL A 214 -21.30 3.67 0.45
CA VAL A 214 -21.65 3.87 -0.97
C VAL A 214 -22.72 2.87 -1.43
N ILE A 215 -22.52 1.57 -1.13
CA ILE A 215 -23.49 0.52 -1.46
C ILE A 215 -24.84 0.78 -0.79
N ARG A 216 -24.83 1.15 0.50
CA ARG A 216 -26.06 1.44 1.25
C ARG A 216 -26.82 2.66 0.70
N ALA A 217 -26.11 3.67 0.20
CA ALA A 217 -26.74 4.83 -0.43
C ALA A 217 -27.42 4.47 -1.76
N GLY A 218 -26.94 3.44 -2.47
CA GLY A 218 -27.56 2.90 -3.68
C GLY A 218 -27.56 3.84 -4.89
N LYS A 219 -26.78 4.93 -4.85
CA LYS A 219 -26.71 5.93 -5.94
C LYS A 219 -25.66 5.63 -7.00
N VAL A 220 -24.55 5.00 -6.60
CA VAL A 220 -23.51 4.56 -7.55
C VAL A 220 -23.91 3.19 -8.09
N PRO A 221 -24.03 2.99 -9.42
CA PRO A 221 -24.34 1.69 -9.98
C PRO A 221 -23.32 0.63 -9.56
N THR A 222 -23.78 -0.56 -9.17
CA THR A 222 -22.90 -1.65 -8.74
C THR A 222 -21.88 -2.04 -9.82
N ALA A 223 -22.27 -1.95 -11.11
CA ALA A 223 -21.36 -2.17 -12.22
C ALA A 223 -20.20 -1.16 -12.24
N THR A 224 -20.47 0.12 -11.94
CA THR A 224 -19.42 1.14 -11.82
C THR A 224 -18.51 0.83 -10.64
N ILE A 225 -19.06 0.46 -9.47
CA ILE A 225 -18.25 0.02 -8.32
C ILE A 225 -17.32 -1.14 -8.73
N GLN A 226 -17.86 -2.17 -9.40
CA GLN A 226 -17.07 -3.32 -9.86
C GLN A 226 -15.91 -2.90 -10.79
N ARG A 227 -16.11 -1.95 -11.71
CA ARG A 227 -15.03 -1.48 -12.58
C ARG A 227 -13.89 -0.84 -11.80
N TYR A 228 -14.20 -0.07 -10.74
CA TYR A 228 -13.16 0.49 -9.87
C TYR A 228 -12.46 -0.57 -9.02
N LEU A 229 -13.15 -1.65 -8.63
CA LEU A 229 -12.50 -2.81 -8.02
C LEU A 229 -11.58 -3.53 -9.01
N ASN A 230 -12.00 -3.67 -10.28
CA ASN A 230 -11.19 -4.21 -11.37
C ASN A 230 -9.96 -3.35 -11.70
N LYS A 231 -9.99 -2.04 -11.40
CA LYS A 231 -8.82 -1.16 -11.47
C LYS A 231 -7.85 -1.43 -10.31
N TRP A 232 -8.34 -1.42 -9.07
CA TRP A 232 -7.46 -1.38 -7.89
C TRP A 232 -6.97 -2.76 -7.41
N ILE A 233 -7.80 -3.81 -7.48
CA ILE A 233 -7.41 -5.12 -6.94
C ILE A 233 -6.27 -5.76 -7.74
N PRO A 234 -6.28 -5.80 -9.09
CA PRO A 234 -5.12 -6.24 -9.87
C PRO A 234 -3.87 -5.40 -9.64
N THR A 235 -4.04 -4.09 -9.45
CA THR A 235 -2.94 -3.18 -9.14
C THR A 235 -2.31 -3.53 -7.78
N ALA A 236 -3.10 -3.95 -6.79
CA ALA A 236 -2.60 -4.48 -5.52
C ALA A 236 -1.88 -5.83 -5.68
N TYR A 237 -2.36 -6.72 -6.55
CA TYR A 237 -1.68 -8.00 -6.82
C TYR A 237 -0.24 -7.81 -7.31
N ASP A 238 0.02 -6.76 -8.09
CA ASP A 238 1.34 -6.45 -8.60
C ASP A 238 2.30 -5.93 -7.51
N LEU A 239 1.80 -5.36 -6.41
CA LEU A 239 2.63 -4.85 -5.30
C LEU A 239 3.43 -5.96 -4.60
N PHE A 240 2.91 -7.19 -4.59
CA PHE A 240 3.62 -8.36 -4.07
C PHE A 240 4.84 -8.76 -4.93
N GLY A 241 5.01 -8.20 -6.12
CA GLY A 241 6.16 -8.46 -6.98
C GLY A 241 6.01 -9.72 -7.85
N LYS A 242 7.12 -10.28 -8.34
CA LYS A 242 7.12 -11.50 -9.17
C LYS A 242 6.79 -12.72 -8.33
N ASP A 243 6.06 -13.68 -8.93
CA ASP A 243 5.67 -14.94 -8.32
C ASP A 243 6.88 -15.75 -7.88
N HIS A 244 7.84 -15.97 -8.79
CA HIS A 244 9.16 -16.50 -8.49
C HIS A 244 10.17 -15.37 -8.27
N SER A 245 10.83 -15.33 -7.10
CA SER A 245 11.68 -14.20 -6.72
C SER A 245 12.90 -14.61 -5.91
N SER A 246 14.08 -14.53 -6.55
CA SER A 246 15.36 -14.72 -5.86
C SER A 246 15.62 -13.64 -4.79
N SER A 247 15.10 -12.43 -4.98
CA SER A 247 15.22 -11.36 -3.97
C SER A 247 14.37 -11.66 -2.74
N ALA A 248 13.12 -12.11 -2.91
CA ALA A 248 12.27 -12.50 -1.79
C ALA A 248 12.89 -13.67 -1.01
N LEU A 249 13.40 -14.68 -1.73
CA LEU A 249 14.15 -15.79 -1.12
C LEU A 249 15.37 -15.30 -0.32
N ARG A 250 16.16 -14.36 -0.85
CA ARG A 250 17.30 -13.79 -0.12
C ARG A 250 16.86 -13.04 1.14
N PHE A 251 15.83 -12.21 1.05
CA PHE A 251 15.29 -11.49 2.22
C PHE A 251 14.82 -12.46 3.31
N TYR A 252 14.17 -13.56 2.91
CA TYR A 252 13.74 -14.60 3.85
C TYR A 252 14.94 -15.32 4.48
N ARG A 253 15.88 -15.82 3.68
CA ARG A 253 17.09 -16.50 4.18
C ARG A 253 17.92 -15.62 5.10
N TRP A 254 17.99 -14.32 4.83
CA TRP A 254 18.73 -13.37 5.66
C TRP A 254 17.96 -12.88 6.89
N GLY A 255 16.73 -13.35 7.10
CA GLY A 255 15.94 -12.96 8.26
C GLY A 255 15.35 -11.55 8.14
N PHE A 256 15.30 -10.91 6.97
CA PHE A 256 14.86 -9.51 6.84
C PHE A 256 13.36 -9.32 6.66
N LYS A 257 12.69 -10.28 6.01
CA LYS A 257 11.25 -10.24 5.74
C LYS A 257 10.69 -11.66 5.81
N GLY A 258 9.78 -11.90 6.76
CA GLY A 258 9.15 -13.19 6.99
C GLY A 258 7.96 -13.42 6.05
N ARG A 259 7.27 -14.54 6.24
CA ARG A 259 5.93 -14.75 5.65
C ARG A 259 4.88 -13.93 6.38
N PHE A 260 3.71 -13.80 5.78
CA PHE A 260 2.58 -13.13 6.42
C PHE A 260 2.07 -13.92 7.64
N ASP A 261 2.09 -15.25 7.55
CA ASP A 261 1.71 -16.20 8.59
C ASP A 261 2.95 -16.83 9.26
N GLU A 262 4.04 -16.04 9.41
CA GLU A 262 5.31 -16.56 9.89
C GLU A 262 5.16 -17.28 11.23
N ASN A 263 5.74 -18.48 11.30
CA ASN A 263 5.74 -19.29 12.50
C ASN A 263 7.08 -20.04 12.54
N PRO A 264 7.87 -19.89 13.62
CA PRO A 264 9.17 -20.55 13.75
C PRO A 264 9.14 -22.08 13.59
N SER A 265 7.96 -22.70 13.76
CA SER A 265 7.75 -24.15 13.63
C SER A 265 7.42 -24.61 12.21
N THR A 266 7.18 -23.69 11.26
CA THR A 266 6.80 -24.03 9.89
C THR A 266 7.78 -23.43 8.89
N GLN A 267 8.11 -24.21 7.86
CA GLN A 267 8.91 -23.74 6.74
C GLN A 267 8.00 -23.37 5.57
N PRO A 268 8.39 -22.42 4.70
CA PRO A 268 7.66 -22.13 3.48
C PRO A 268 7.54 -23.38 2.62
N LYS A 269 6.38 -23.58 2.01
CA LYS A 269 6.15 -24.72 1.10
C LYS A 269 7.05 -24.63 -0.13
N ASP A 270 7.22 -23.42 -0.64
CA ASP A 270 8.12 -23.09 -1.74
C ASP A 270 8.80 -21.73 -1.44
N PRO A 271 10.04 -21.72 -0.93
CA PRO A 271 10.77 -20.51 -0.61
C PRO A 271 11.02 -19.56 -1.79
N GLU A 272 10.91 -20.04 -3.04
CA GLU A 272 11.06 -19.17 -4.22
C GLU A 272 9.75 -18.46 -4.59
N ARG A 273 8.61 -18.88 -4.01
CA ARG A 273 7.27 -18.36 -4.28
C ARG A 273 6.62 -17.62 -3.10
N LEU A 274 7.43 -17.10 -2.18
CA LEU A 274 6.96 -16.33 -1.00
C LEU A 274 6.07 -15.13 -1.36
N ASN A 275 6.37 -14.46 -2.47
CA ASN A 275 5.57 -13.35 -2.97
C ASN A 275 4.17 -13.81 -3.44
N GLU A 276 4.09 -14.98 -4.09
CA GLU A 276 2.81 -15.57 -4.48
C GLU A 276 2.01 -16.05 -3.26
N GLU A 277 2.69 -16.64 -2.27
CA GLU A 277 2.07 -17.02 -1.00
C GLU A 277 1.43 -15.80 -0.31
N ALA A 278 2.17 -14.71 -0.14
CA ALA A 278 1.64 -13.47 0.44
C ALA A 278 0.46 -12.90 -0.37
N ARG A 279 0.57 -12.87 -1.71
CA ARG A 279 -0.53 -12.44 -2.59
C ARG A 279 -1.77 -13.31 -2.46
N THR A 280 -1.60 -14.61 -2.22
CA THR A 280 -2.71 -15.54 -2.01
C THR A 280 -3.45 -15.23 -0.72
N HIS A 281 -2.73 -14.95 0.37
CA HIS A 281 -3.36 -14.49 1.61
C HIS A 281 -4.13 -13.18 1.41
N TYR A 282 -3.54 -12.23 0.69
CA TYR A 282 -4.21 -10.99 0.32
C TYR A 282 -5.49 -11.23 -0.50
N ALA A 283 -5.44 -12.09 -1.53
CA ALA A 283 -6.59 -12.40 -2.37
C ALA A 283 -7.73 -13.05 -1.57
N ASN A 284 -7.40 -13.93 -0.61
CA ASN A 284 -8.39 -14.53 0.28
C ASN A 284 -9.09 -13.45 1.14
N GLU A 285 -8.32 -12.56 1.77
CA GLU A 285 -8.88 -11.47 2.58
C GLU A 285 -9.70 -10.48 1.73
N ALA A 286 -9.23 -10.14 0.52
CA ALA A 286 -9.99 -9.33 -0.43
C ALA A 286 -11.33 -9.99 -0.79
N GLY A 287 -11.33 -11.31 -1.00
CA GLY A 287 -12.55 -12.08 -1.25
C GLY A 287 -13.56 -12.03 -0.09
N GLU A 288 -13.09 -12.10 1.16
CA GLU A 288 -13.94 -11.95 2.35
C GLU A 288 -14.60 -10.56 2.41
N ILE A 289 -13.86 -9.50 2.08
CA ILE A 289 -14.39 -8.13 2.02
C ILE A 289 -15.47 -8.02 0.96
N ILE A 290 -15.21 -8.53 -0.24
CA ILE A 290 -16.21 -8.56 -1.33
C ILE A 290 -17.46 -9.32 -0.90
N ASN A 291 -17.31 -10.46 -0.23
CA ASN A 291 -18.44 -11.22 0.32
C ASN A 291 -19.23 -10.41 1.33
N GLY A 292 -18.57 -9.67 2.22
CA GLY A 292 -19.22 -8.77 3.18
C GLY A 292 -19.97 -7.63 2.51
N LEU A 293 -19.39 -7.00 1.48
CA LEU A 293 -20.05 -5.97 0.67
C LEU A 293 -21.29 -6.52 -0.04
N ASN A 294 -21.20 -7.75 -0.57
CA ASN A 294 -22.31 -8.43 -1.24
C ASN A 294 -23.52 -8.71 -0.33
N GLN A 295 -23.33 -8.85 0.99
CA GLN A 295 -24.45 -8.97 1.94
C GLN A 295 -25.28 -7.69 2.05
N MET A 296 -24.71 -6.54 1.67
CA MET A 296 -25.39 -5.24 1.73
C MET A 296 -26.09 -4.86 0.42
N ILE A 297 -25.76 -5.54 -0.67
CA ILE A 297 -26.39 -5.30 -1.98
C ILE A 297 -27.79 -5.92 -1.99
N PRO A 298 -28.85 -5.17 -2.31
CA PRO A 298 -30.22 -5.69 -2.35
C PRO A 298 -30.38 -6.93 -3.25
N GLU A 299 -31.36 -7.77 -2.93
CA GLU A 299 -31.71 -8.93 -3.74
C GLU A 299 -32.12 -8.49 -5.16
N GLY A 300 -31.74 -9.29 -6.18
CA GLY A 300 -32.00 -8.98 -7.59
C GLY A 300 -31.02 -8.00 -8.23
N GLN A 301 -30.14 -7.33 -7.48
CA GLN A 301 -29.05 -6.53 -8.05
C GLN A 301 -27.81 -7.39 -8.37
N PRO A 302 -27.03 -7.03 -9.41
CA PRO A 302 -25.75 -7.68 -9.69
C PRO A 302 -24.83 -7.65 -8.46
N LYS A 303 -24.18 -8.76 -8.16
CA LYS A 303 -23.20 -8.86 -7.07
C LYS A 303 -21.80 -8.48 -7.57
N LEU A 304 -20.97 -8.01 -6.63
CA LEU A 304 -19.55 -7.77 -6.85
C LEU A 304 -18.80 -9.10 -6.89
N TYR A 305 -17.68 -9.13 -7.60
CA TYR A 305 -16.77 -10.26 -7.66
C TYR A 305 -15.32 -9.82 -7.42
N LEU A 306 -14.52 -10.74 -6.88
CA LEU A 306 -13.08 -10.58 -6.79
C LEU A 306 -12.48 -10.84 -8.19
N PRO A 307 -11.73 -9.90 -8.78
CA PRO A 307 -11.03 -10.15 -10.03
C PRO A 307 -10.01 -11.27 -9.86
N ASP A 308 -9.96 -12.18 -10.84
CA ASP A 308 -9.03 -13.29 -10.84
C ASP A 308 -7.58 -12.79 -10.76
N VAL A 309 -6.72 -13.52 -10.04
CA VAL A 309 -5.31 -13.14 -9.82
C VAL A 309 -4.47 -13.02 -11.10
N LYS A 310 -4.97 -13.53 -12.22
CA LYS A 310 -4.36 -13.44 -13.56
C LYS A 310 -4.79 -12.21 -14.34
N PHE A 311 -5.90 -11.58 -13.95
CA PHE A 311 -6.50 -10.47 -14.67
C PHE A 311 -5.63 -9.22 -14.58
N ASN A 312 -5.38 -8.57 -15.72
CA ASN A 312 -4.78 -7.23 -15.82
C ASN A 312 -3.48 -7.04 -15.02
N ARG A 313 -2.59 -8.05 -15.07
CA ARG A 313 -1.30 -8.06 -14.36
C ARG A 313 -0.21 -7.39 -15.18
N GLN A 314 0.62 -6.59 -14.51
CA GLN A 314 1.83 -5.98 -15.08
C GLN A 314 3.12 -6.64 -14.55
N ILE A 315 3.05 -7.39 -13.46
CA ILE A 315 4.18 -8.04 -12.82
C ILE A 315 3.91 -9.54 -12.65
N GLY A 316 4.94 -10.37 -12.84
CA GLY A 316 4.88 -11.81 -12.55
C GLY A 316 4.49 -12.69 -13.74
N ASP A 317 4.11 -13.93 -13.45
CA ASP A 317 3.86 -15.00 -14.42
C ASP A 317 2.71 -14.67 -15.39
N TYR A 318 1.82 -13.76 -15.01
CA TYR A 318 0.67 -13.33 -15.81
C TYR A 318 0.85 -11.96 -16.46
N ALA A 319 2.02 -11.32 -16.30
CA ALA A 319 2.30 -10.03 -16.92
C ALA A 319 2.15 -10.10 -18.44
N GLY A 320 1.35 -9.20 -19.01
CA GLY A 320 1.10 -9.13 -20.46
C GLY A 320 0.31 -10.30 -21.05
N LYS A 321 -0.28 -11.18 -20.21
CA LYS A 321 -1.18 -12.24 -20.66
C LYS A 321 -2.63 -11.78 -20.64
N ASN A 322 -3.40 -12.28 -21.60
CA ASN A 322 -4.78 -11.86 -21.83
C ASN A 322 -5.75 -12.79 -21.10
N TYR A 323 -6.07 -12.46 -19.85
CA TYR A 323 -7.10 -13.14 -19.07
C TYR A 323 -8.27 -12.20 -18.81
N SER A 324 -9.49 -12.71 -18.83
CA SER A 324 -10.69 -11.99 -18.40
C SER A 324 -10.66 -11.73 -16.89
N ALA A 325 -11.58 -10.89 -16.41
CA ALA A 325 -11.70 -10.57 -14.98
C ALA A 325 -12.11 -11.79 -14.13
N GLN A 326 -12.59 -12.86 -14.78
CA GLN A 326 -12.95 -14.15 -14.18
C GLN A 326 -11.94 -15.25 -14.54
N GLY A 327 -10.75 -14.89 -15.04
CA GLY A 327 -9.63 -15.82 -15.23
C GLY A 327 -9.68 -16.66 -16.51
N GLN A 328 -10.57 -16.34 -17.45
CA GLN A 328 -10.63 -17.05 -18.74
C GLN A 328 -9.60 -16.50 -19.73
N PRO A 329 -8.81 -17.33 -20.42
CA PRO A 329 -7.91 -16.84 -21.45
C PRO A 329 -8.71 -16.26 -22.62
N LEU A 330 -8.29 -15.09 -23.13
CA LEU A 330 -8.94 -14.38 -24.24
C LEU A 330 -7.96 -14.16 -25.39
N GLY A 331 -8.49 -14.09 -26.62
CA GLY A 331 -7.77 -13.56 -27.77
C GLY A 331 -7.43 -12.08 -27.57
N VAL A 332 -6.50 -11.54 -28.37
CA VAL A 332 -6.07 -10.13 -28.23
C VAL A 332 -7.24 -9.16 -28.41
N ASP A 333 -8.03 -9.34 -29.47
CA ASP A 333 -9.15 -8.44 -29.77
C ASP A 333 -10.26 -8.54 -28.70
N ASP A 334 -10.61 -9.76 -28.29
CA ASP A 334 -11.58 -10.00 -27.22
C ASP A 334 -11.12 -9.43 -25.88
N TYR A 335 -9.80 -9.48 -25.60
CA TYR A 335 -9.24 -8.91 -24.38
C TYR A 335 -9.32 -7.38 -24.38
N LEU A 336 -9.04 -6.72 -25.51
CA LEU A 336 -9.18 -5.26 -25.62
C LEU A 336 -10.63 -4.81 -25.43
N LEU A 337 -11.59 -5.54 -26.00
CA LEU A 337 -13.02 -5.30 -25.77
C LEU A 337 -13.38 -5.54 -24.30
N HIS A 338 -12.91 -6.65 -23.72
CA HIS A 338 -13.13 -6.98 -22.31
C HIS A 338 -12.58 -5.89 -21.39
N LEU A 339 -11.36 -5.38 -21.61
CA LEU A 339 -10.79 -4.29 -20.83
C LEU A 339 -11.67 -3.03 -20.85
N ASN A 340 -12.18 -2.64 -22.03
CA ASN A 340 -13.10 -1.52 -22.17
C ASN A 340 -14.43 -1.75 -21.41
N ASP A 341 -14.88 -3.00 -21.35
CA ASP A 341 -16.12 -3.39 -20.69
C ASP A 341 -16.00 -3.57 -19.17
N VAL A 342 -14.80 -3.78 -18.63
CA VAL A 342 -14.62 -4.08 -17.20
C VAL A 342 -13.75 -3.10 -16.42
N LEU A 343 -13.05 -2.18 -17.09
CA LEU A 343 -12.33 -1.10 -16.42
C LEU A 343 -13.12 0.22 -16.47
N PRO A 344 -12.84 1.19 -15.58
CA PRO A 344 -13.52 2.47 -15.60
C PRO A 344 -13.24 3.22 -16.90
N GLY A 345 -14.29 3.67 -17.58
CA GLY A 345 -14.21 4.46 -18.80
C GLY A 345 -14.79 5.86 -18.68
N ALA A 346 -14.83 6.61 -19.78
CA ALA A 346 -15.38 7.96 -19.81
C ALA A 346 -16.86 8.03 -19.37
N ALA A 347 -17.64 6.99 -19.68
CA ALA A 347 -19.04 6.89 -19.25
C ALA A 347 -19.18 6.75 -17.72
N ASP A 348 -18.27 6.01 -17.07
CA ASP A 348 -18.25 5.91 -15.60
C ASP A 348 -17.89 7.24 -14.95
N VAL A 349 -16.94 7.99 -15.54
CA VAL A 349 -16.58 9.33 -15.07
C VAL A 349 -17.80 10.26 -15.13
N GLN A 350 -18.50 10.31 -16.26
CA GLN A 350 -19.72 11.14 -16.40
C GLN A 350 -20.82 10.72 -15.42
N THR A 351 -21.01 9.41 -15.23
CA THR A 351 -21.96 8.87 -14.25
C THR A 351 -21.62 9.34 -12.84
N LEU A 352 -20.34 9.23 -12.44
CA LEU A 352 -19.89 9.64 -11.11
C LEU A 352 -19.96 11.15 -10.91
N GLU A 353 -19.62 11.96 -11.92
CA GLU A 353 -19.78 13.42 -11.85
C GLU A 353 -21.23 13.83 -11.55
N ALA A 354 -22.20 13.18 -12.23
CA ALA A 354 -23.62 13.42 -11.96
C ALA A 354 -24.00 13.00 -10.53
N VAL A 355 -23.60 11.80 -10.10
CA VAL A 355 -23.88 11.29 -8.75
C VAL A 355 -23.27 12.16 -7.65
N PHE A 356 -22.03 12.64 -7.86
CA PHE A 356 -21.34 13.52 -6.90
C PHE A 356 -22.03 14.87 -6.80
N LYS A 357 -22.47 15.43 -7.92
CA LYS A 357 -23.22 16.70 -7.96
C LYS A 357 -24.57 16.60 -7.27
N GLU A 358 -25.26 15.46 -7.38
CA GLU A 358 -26.52 15.21 -6.67
C GLU A 358 -26.34 15.06 -5.15
N GLY A 359 -25.15 14.72 -4.68
CA GLY A 359 -24.85 14.49 -3.26
C GLY A 359 -25.53 13.25 -2.67
N ASN A 360 -25.34 13.02 -1.37
CA ASN A 360 -25.93 11.88 -0.63
C ASN A 360 -25.65 10.50 -1.26
N TRP A 361 -24.52 10.36 -1.95
CA TRP A 361 -24.09 9.10 -2.57
C TRP A 361 -23.21 8.24 -1.64
N VAL A 362 -22.92 8.77 -0.45
CA VAL A 362 -22.29 8.07 0.68
C VAL A 362 -23.24 8.21 1.88
N ALA A 363 -23.76 7.09 2.40
CA ALA A 363 -24.59 7.10 3.60
C ALA A 363 -23.81 7.66 4.80
N GLN A 364 -24.47 8.38 5.71
CA GLN A 364 -23.83 8.95 6.91
C GLN A 364 -23.79 7.96 8.06
#